data_AF-A8WPP2-F1
#
_entry.id   AF-A8WPP2-F1
#
_cell.length_a   1.000
_cell.length_b   1.000
_cell.length_c   1.000
_cell.angle_alpha   90.00
_cell.angle_beta   90.00
_cell.angle_gamma   90.00
#
_symmetry.space_group_name_H-M   'P 1'
#
loop_
_entity.id
_entity.type
_entity.pdbx_description
1 polymer ?
#
loop_
_entity_poly.entity_id
_entity_poly.type
_entity_poly.pdbx_seq_one_letter_code
_entity_poly.pdbx_strand_id
1 'polypeptide(L)'
;MGKLMFPFLCLLSFTSIAFALDCTQIPPSEIFDSNTVNIPKKDGSLQTLPGNFNCVYNISTPTPTSSHGLYAIVTITNGLQGVNDYILVTKITGSKRKIVSAGNKVETYKVIPGSQLSVQVITKSVVMNSQFAISVQYHSAVIGPSVQMKTGSEMNFLDVKTINQGPFTSLTYVSKEHIVLTLATEALDISILDNCYFIDGTFDNQRKIYEVDDFFYNDDDGFTTISHHLTVVSFQESLIQIVLNPVPEVKQFSNFYSMPIVKTVSSFETVFNEAIQLVNFDSVGIVMDGFHIITKPCNAKVVAGPPNNSSKTILDLSTNPSKAQTFNVKDLTVITNGCFFHFTARAPN
;
A
#
# COMPACT_ATOMS: atom_id res chain seq x y z
N MET A 1 -50.12 3.75 -76.13
CA MET A 1 -49.26 4.84 -75.59
C MET A 1 -49.23 4.71 -74.08
N GLY A 2 -48.02 4.67 -73.51
CA GLY A 2 -47.70 4.06 -72.23
C GLY A 2 -48.14 4.82 -70.99
N LYS A 3 -48.42 4.04 -69.94
CA LYS A 3 -48.62 4.49 -68.54
C LYS A 3 -47.26 4.89 -67.96
N LEU A 4 -47.15 6.12 -67.44
CA LEU A 4 -46.02 6.52 -66.60
C LEU A 4 -46.46 6.46 -65.13
N MET A 5 -46.06 5.41 -64.42
CA MET A 5 -46.11 5.36 -62.96
C MET A 5 -44.95 6.19 -62.39
N PHE A 6 -45.28 7.16 -61.54
CA PHE A 6 -44.32 7.88 -60.70
C PHE A 6 -44.14 7.08 -59.40
N PRO A 7 -42.94 6.57 -59.06
CA PRO A 7 -42.69 6.05 -57.72
C PRO A 7 -42.33 7.21 -56.80
N PHE A 8 -43.11 7.35 -55.73
CA PHE A 8 -42.82 8.20 -54.59
C PHE A 8 -41.70 7.52 -53.78
N LEU A 9 -40.44 7.88 -54.04
CA LEU A 9 -39.30 7.36 -53.29
C LEU A 9 -39.20 8.13 -51.96
N CYS A 10 -39.90 7.63 -50.93
CA CYS A 10 -39.65 8.07 -49.55
C CYS A 10 -38.25 7.62 -49.14
N LEU A 11 -37.26 8.52 -49.20
CA LEU A 11 -36.01 8.39 -48.46
C LEU A 11 -36.33 8.47 -46.96
N LEU A 12 -36.52 7.30 -46.34
CA LEU A 12 -36.35 7.15 -44.90
C LEU A 12 -34.86 7.30 -44.60
N SER A 13 -34.43 8.53 -44.37
CA SER A 13 -33.18 8.82 -43.68
C SER A 13 -33.27 8.23 -42.28
N PHE A 14 -32.74 7.01 -42.11
CA PHE A 14 -32.38 6.47 -40.80
C PHE A 14 -31.31 7.39 -40.22
N THR A 15 -31.75 8.40 -39.48
CA THR A 15 -30.90 9.05 -38.50
C THR A 15 -30.53 7.95 -37.49
N SER A 16 -29.29 7.47 -37.57
CA SER A 16 -28.69 6.71 -36.49
C SER A 16 -28.75 7.61 -35.26
N ILE A 17 -29.73 7.36 -34.40
CA ILE A 17 -29.79 7.96 -33.08
C ILE A 17 -28.57 7.39 -32.38
N ALA A 18 -27.50 8.17 -32.35
CA ALA A 18 -26.37 7.90 -31.49
C ALA A 18 -26.91 8.00 -30.06
N PHE A 19 -27.34 6.86 -29.51
CA PHE A 19 -27.55 6.74 -28.08
C PHE A 19 -26.19 7.03 -27.46
N ALA A 20 -26.06 8.22 -26.87
CA ALA A 20 -24.94 8.53 -26.03
C ALA A 20 -24.88 7.42 -24.97
N LEU A 21 -23.73 6.76 -24.86
CA LEU A 21 -23.56 5.71 -23.87
C LEU A 21 -23.74 6.35 -22.48
N ASP A 22 -24.76 5.95 -21.74
CA ASP A 22 -25.07 6.56 -20.44
C ASP A 22 -24.00 6.22 -19.41
N CYS A 23 -23.47 7.26 -18.77
CA CYS A 23 -22.46 7.19 -17.71
C CYS A 23 -23.11 6.79 -16.37
N THR A 24 -23.64 5.58 -16.31
CA THR A 24 -24.41 5.09 -15.14
C THR A 24 -23.47 4.60 -14.05
N GLN A 25 -23.65 5.11 -12.84
CA GLN A 25 -22.90 4.67 -11.64
C GLN A 25 -23.49 3.37 -11.08
N ILE A 26 -22.70 2.64 -10.29
CA ILE A 26 -23.19 1.49 -9.53
C ILE A 26 -24.19 2.00 -8.50
N PRO A 27 -25.45 1.54 -8.52
CA PRO A 27 -26.43 1.96 -7.53
C PRO A 27 -26.08 1.36 -6.16
N PRO A 28 -26.37 2.06 -5.04
CA PRO A 28 -26.09 1.55 -3.69
C PRO A 28 -26.68 0.16 -3.40
N SER A 29 -27.81 -0.18 -4.03
CA SER A 29 -28.46 -1.51 -3.90
C SER A 29 -27.65 -2.66 -4.49
N GLU A 30 -26.65 -2.38 -5.33
CA GLU A 30 -25.74 -3.37 -5.92
C GLU A 30 -24.40 -3.46 -5.17
N ILE A 31 -24.24 -2.73 -4.06
CA ILE A 31 -23.03 -2.74 -3.24
C ILE A 31 -23.26 -3.62 -2.01
N PHE A 32 -23.08 -4.92 -2.18
CA PHE A 32 -23.20 -5.92 -1.12
C PHE A 32 -22.27 -7.11 -1.37
N ASP A 33 -21.98 -7.87 -0.32
CA ASP A 33 -21.06 -9.01 -0.37
C ASP A 33 -21.48 -10.05 -1.42
N SER A 34 -20.49 -10.63 -2.10
CA SER A 34 -20.63 -11.63 -3.16
C SER A 34 -21.35 -11.14 -4.42
N ASN A 35 -21.60 -9.83 -4.55
CA ASN A 35 -22.14 -9.29 -5.79
C ASN A 35 -21.04 -8.99 -6.82
N THR A 36 -21.38 -9.17 -8.10
CA THR A 36 -20.55 -8.72 -9.22
C THR A 36 -21.34 -7.76 -10.09
N VAL A 37 -20.83 -6.55 -10.27
CA VAL A 37 -21.44 -5.52 -11.12
C VAL A 37 -20.56 -5.33 -12.35
N ASN A 38 -21.18 -5.37 -13.53
CA ASN A 38 -20.49 -5.15 -14.79
C ASN A 38 -20.93 -3.84 -15.43
N ILE A 39 -19.95 -3.03 -15.81
CA ILE A 39 -20.12 -1.74 -16.46
C ILE A 39 -19.41 -1.78 -17.82
N PRO A 40 -19.99 -1.19 -18.87
CA PRO A 40 -21.34 -0.62 -18.90
C PRO A 40 -22.40 -1.68 -19.27
N LYS A 41 -21.99 -2.85 -19.78
CA LYS A 41 -22.88 -3.96 -20.10
C LYS A 41 -22.96 -4.95 -18.95
N LYS A 42 -24.19 -5.35 -18.59
CA LYS A 42 -24.46 -6.29 -17.49
C LYS A 42 -23.84 -7.68 -17.70
N ASP A 43 -23.66 -8.10 -18.95
CA ASP A 43 -23.05 -9.38 -19.30
C ASP A 43 -21.51 -9.40 -19.18
N GLY A 44 -20.89 -8.26 -18.84
CA GLY A 44 -19.43 -8.12 -18.73
C GLY A 44 -18.71 -8.02 -20.08
N SER A 45 -19.42 -8.02 -21.19
CA SER A 45 -18.82 -7.90 -22.52
C SER A 45 -18.33 -6.46 -22.78
N LEU A 46 -17.35 -6.34 -23.69
CA LEU A 46 -16.83 -5.06 -24.13
C LEU A 46 -17.93 -4.21 -24.78
N GLN A 47 -18.01 -2.94 -24.38
CA GLN A 47 -18.89 -1.94 -24.98
C GLN A 47 -18.13 -1.04 -25.94
N THR A 48 -18.62 -0.95 -27.17
CA THR A 48 -18.10 0.01 -28.15
C THR A 48 -18.40 1.44 -27.72
N LEU A 49 -17.38 2.27 -27.77
CA LEU A 49 -17.41 3.67 -27.36
C LEU A 49 -17.74 4.58 -28.54
N PRO A 50 -18.62 5.58 -28.37
CA PRO A 50 -18.78 6.64 -29.36
C PRO A 50 -17.54 7.54 -29.39
N GLY A 51 -17.41 8.38 -30.42
CA GLY A 51 -16.39 9.44 -30.45
C GLY A 51 -16.72 10.57 -29.48
N ASN A 52 -15.69 11.28 -28.99
CA ASN A 52 -15.82 12.32 -27.96
C ASN A 52 -16.46 11.85 -26.64
N PHE A 53 -16.32 10.57 -26.31
CA PHE A 53 -16.81 10.03 -25.06
C PHE A 53 -15.92 10.49 -23.89
N ASN A 54 -16.53 10.86 -22.78
CA ASN A 54 -15.83 11.17 -21.53
C ASN A 54 -16.77 10.85 -20.36
N CYS A 55 -16.52 9.73 -19.69
CA CYS A 55 -17.32 9.29 -18.56
C CYS A 55 -16.40 8.90 -17.41
N VAL A 56 -16.83 9.21 -16.18
CA VAL A 56 -16.13 8.85 -14.94
C VAL A 56 -17.03 7.87 -14.17
N TYR A 57 -16.53 6.67 -13.92
CA TYR A 57 -17.15 5.70 -13.03
C TYR A 57 -16.47 5.76 -11.67
N ASN A 58 -17.23 6.07 -10.62
CA ASN A 58 -16.76 6.04 -9.24
C ASN A 58 -17.14 4.71 -8.63
N ILE A 59 -16.14 3.97 -8.18
CA ILE A 59 -16.29 2.65 -7.58
C ILE A 59 -15.85 2.79 -6.14
N SER A 60 -16.83 2.81 -5.25
CA SER A 60 -16.62 2.99 -3.81
C SER A 60 -17.08 1.78 -3.03
N THR A 61 -16.56 1.69 -1.82
CA THR A 61 -17.03 0.79 -0.77
C THR A 61 -17.55 1.63 0.39
N PRO A 62 -18.63 1.21 1.08
CA PRO A 62 -19.13 1.94 2.24
C PRO A 62 -18.10 1.97 3.37
N THR A 63 -18.17 3.01 4.20
CA THR A 63 -17.49 3.01 5.50
C THR A 63 -17.97 1.82 6.32
N PRO A 64 -17.08 1.04 6.96
CA PRO A 64 -17.46 -0.10 7.78
C PRO A 64 -18.46 0.26 8.89
N THR A 65 -19.27 -0.71 9.26
CA THR A 65 -20.09 -0.64 10.47
C THR A 65 -19.49 -1.60 11.49
N SER A 66 -18.75 -1.06 12.47
CA SER A 66 -18.07 -1.86 13.50
C SER A 66 -17.04 -2.83 12.89
N SER A 67 -17.11 -4.13 13.21
CA SER A 67 -16.15 -5.16 12.77
C SER A 67 -16.36 -5.66 11.34
N HIS A 68 -17.29 -5.08 10.57
CA HIS A 68 -17.63 -5.54 9.22
C HIS A 68 -17.64 -4.39 8.22
N GLY A 69 -17.01 -4.62 7.07
CA GLY A 69 -17.00 -3.72 5.93
C GLY A 69 -17.10 -4.47 4.61
N LEU A 70 -16.91 -3.74 3.50
CA LEU A 70 -16.79 -4.31 2.17
C LEU A 70 -15.49 -3.84 1.54
N TYR A 71 -14.81 -4.73 0.82
CA TYR A 71 -13.80 -4.35 -0.15
C TYR A 71 -14.29 -4.70 -1.56
N ALA A 72 -13.67 -4.12 -2.58
CA ALA A 72 -13.95 -4.47 -3.97
C ALA A 72 -12.69 -4.82 -4.75
N ILE A 73 -12.83 -5.76 -5.69
CA ILE A 73 -11.84 -6.05 -6.74
C ILE A 73 -12.40 -5.50 -8.05
N VAL A 74 -11.69 -4.56 -8.65
CA VAL A 74 -12.07 -3.87 -9.88
C VAL A 74 -11.19 -4.35 -11.02
N THR A 75 -11.77 -5.03 -11.99
CA THR A 75 -11.07 -5.50 -13.19
C THR A 75 -11.48 -4.64 -14.39
N ILE A 76 -10.51 -3.99 -15.01
CA ILE A 76 -10.70 -3.17 -16.21
C ILE A 76 -10.18 -3.95 -17.41
N THR A 77 -11.06 -4.19 -18.40
CA THR A 77 -10.71 -4.81 -19.67
C THR A 77 -10.57 -3.73 -20.75
N ASN A 78 -9.37 -3.62 -21.30
CA ASN A 78 -8.96 -2.61 -22.27
C ASN A 78 -9.14 -3.12 -23.71
N GLY A 79 -10.15 -2.60 -24.40
CA GLY A 79 -10.40 -2.81 -25.83
C GLY A 79 -10.17 -1.54 -26.66
N LEU A 80 -9.38 -0.58 -26.17
CA LEU A 80 -9.13 0.68 -26.89
C LEU A 80 -8.35 0.45 -28.17
N GLN A 81 -8.71 1.17 -29.23
CA GLN A 81 -8.06 1.11 -30.55
C GLN A 81 -7.61 2.49 -31.04
N GLY A 82 -8.29 3.56 -30.63
CA GLY A 82 -7.93 4.93 -31.01
C GLY A 82 -6.60 5.37 -30.40
N VAL A 83 -5.77 6.03 -31.20
CA VAL A 83 -4.41 6.50 -30.79
C VAL A 83 -4.46 7.51 -29.65
N ASN A 84 -5.53 8.30 -29.56
CA ASN A 84 -5.72 9.33 -28.54
C ASN A 84 -6.75 8.94 -27.47
N ASP A 85 -7.27 7.71 -27.53
CA ASP A 85 -8.22 7.21 -26.55
C ASP A 85 -7.46 6.63 -25.36
N TYR A 86 -7.99 6.82 -24.16
CA TYR A 86 -7.37 6.30 -22.95
C TYR A 86 -8.38 6.11 -21.82
N ILE A 87 -8.01 5.23 -20.89
CA ILE A 87 -8.66 5.09 -19.59
C ILE A 87 -7.69 5.68 -18.56
N LEU A 88 -8.17 6.60 -17.74
CA LEU A 88 -7.43 7.16 -16.61
C LEU A 88 -8.04 6.61 -15.32
N VAL A 89 -7.27 5.80 -14.62
CA VAL A 89 -7.62 5.28 -13.30
C VAL A 89 -7.01 6.18 -12.24
N THR A 90 -7.82 6.71 -11.32
CA THR A 90 -7.32 7.32 -10.08
C THR A 90 -7.47 6.29 -8.97
N LYS A 91 -6.35 5.75 -8.50
CA LYS A 91 -6.30 4.73 -7.44
C LYS A 91 -6.82 5.29 -6.11
N ILE A 92 -7.06 4.40 -5.14
CA ILE A 92 -7.47 4.79 -3.78
C ILE A 92 -6.41 5.65 -3.06
N THR A 93 -5.14 5.57 -3.45
CA THR A 93 -4.05 6.42 -2.96
C THR A 93 -4.07 7.84 -3.55
N GLY A 94 -4.90 8.08 -4.58
CA GLY A 94 -4.93 9.30 -5.37
C GLY A 94 -3.94 9.32 -6.55
N SER A 95 -3.06 8.33 -6.66
CA SER A 95 -2.14 8.19 -7.81
C SER A 95 -2.92 7.86 -9.09
N LYS A 96 -2.37 8.24 -10.24
CA LYS A 96 -3.05 8.13 -11.54
C LYS A 96 -2.34 7.14 -12.45
N ARG A 97 -3.11 6.22 -13.03
CA ARG A 97 -2.64 5.24 -14.02
C ARG A 97 -3.37 5.45 -15.33
N LYS A 98 -2.60 5.72 -16.40
CA LYS A 98 -3.13 5.88 -17.76
C LYS A 98 -2.97 4.58 -18.55
N ILE A 99 -4.09 4.05 -19.04
CA ILE A 99 -4.17 2.88 -19.91
C ILE A 99 -4.49 3.36 -21.33
N VAL A 100 -3.69 2.93 -22.30
CA VAL A 100 -3.84 3.25 -23.73
C VAL A 100 -4.05 1.96 -24.54
N SER A 101 -4.32 2.06 -25.85
CA SER A 101 -4.58 0.90 -26.73
C SER A 101 -3.49 -0.18 -26.70
N ALA A 102 -2.23 0.24 -26.66
CA ALA A 102 -1.05 -0.63 -26.57
C ALA A 102 -0.72 -1.10 -25.13
N GLY A 103 -1.45 -0.59 -24.12
CA GLY A 103 -1.27 -0.97 -22.73
C GLY A 103 -1.84 -2.36 -22.41
N ASN A 104 -1.78 -2.72 -21.13
CA ASN A 104 -2.30 -3.98 -20.62
C ASN A 104 -3.77 -4.19 -21.04
N LYS A 105 -4.10 -5.43 -21.42
CA LYS A 105 -5.47 -5.80 -21.79
C LYS A 105 -6.39 -5.96 -20.60
N VAL A 106 -5.84 -6.33 -19.47
CA VAL A 106 -6.56 -6.45 -18.20
C VAL A 106 -5.70 -5.83 -17.12
N GLU A 107 -6.26 -4.94 -16.32
CA GLU A 107 -5.66 -4.43 -15.08
C GLU A 107 -6.65 -4.61 -13.93
N THR A 108 -6.14 -4.98 -12.75
CA THR A 108 -6.96 -5.22 -11.56
C THR A 108 -6.53 -4.27 -10.44
N TYR A 109 -7.51 -3.74 -9.72
CA TYR A 109 -7.33 -2.80 -8.62
C TYR A 109 -8.15 -3.24 -7.42
N LYS A 110 -7.72 -2.85 -6.22
CA LYS A 110 -8.45 -3.10 -4.98
C LYS A 110 -8.98 -1.80 -4.41
N VAL A 111 -10.18 -1.85 -3.86
CA VAL A 111 -10.83 -0.75 -3.14
C VAL A 111 -11.08 -1.22 -1.73
N ILE A 112 -10.31 -0.69 -0.77
CA ILE A 112 -10.46 -1.04 0.65
C ILE A 112 -11.74 -0.41 1.23
N PRO A 113 -12.26 -0.89 2.37
CA PRO A 113 -13.46 -0.30 2.98
C PRO A 113 -13.36 1.22 3.17
N GLY A 114 -14.46 1.95 2.98
CA GLY A 114 -14.55 3.41 3.13
C GLY A 114 -13.76 4.23 2.10
N SER A 115 -13.27 3.62 1.02
CA SER A 115 -12.45 4.29 -0.01
C SER A 115 -13.13 4.29 -1.38
N GLN A 116 -12.55 5.03 -2.33
CA GLN A 116 -13.07 5.14 -3.70
C GLN A 116 -11.95 5.15 -4.73
N LEU A 117 -12.15 4.39 -5.81
CA LEU A 117 -11.38 4.43 -7.03
C LEU A 117 -12.23 5.07 -8.14
N SER A 118 -11.61 5.82 -9.05
CA SER A 118 -12.31 6.37 -10.22
C SER A 118 -11.70 5.86 -11.53
N VAL A 119 -12.56 5.54 -12.49
CA VAL A 119 -12.20 5.12 -13.85
C VAL A 119 -12.79 6.09 -14.84
N GLN A 120 -11.95 6.95 -15.41
CA GLN A 120 -12.35 7.88 -16.46
C GLN A 120 -12.02 7.33 -17.84
N VAL A 121 -13.03 7.09 -18.67
CA VAL A 121 -12.88 6.55 -20.03
C VAL A 121 -13.06 7.68 -21.04
N ILE A 122 -12.07 7.90 -21.89
CA ILE A 122 -12.02 9.02 -22.84
C ILE A 122 -11.75 8.52 -24.25
N THR A 123 -12.61 8.92 -25.20
CA THR A 123 -12.34 8.82 -26.64
C THR A 123 -12.31 10.20 -27.29
N LYS A 124 -11.55 10.34 -28.38
CA LYS A 124 -11.49 11.59 -29.17
C LYS A 124 -12.39 11.53 -30.40
N SER A 125 -12.31 12.56 -31.25
CA SER A 125 -13.33 12.91 -32.26
C SER A 125 -13.63 11.87 -33.33
N VAL A 126 -12.77 10.86 -33.52
CA VAL A 126 -12.98 9.82 -34.54
C VAL A 126 -13.42 8.52 -33.86
N VAL A 127 -14.51 7.93 -34.35
CA VAL A 127 -14.97 6.61 -33.89
C VAL A 127 -13.97 5.56 -34.39
N MET A 128 -13.17 5.02 -33.48
CA MET A 128 -12.11 4.04 -33.77
C MET A 128 -12.48 2.62 -33.34
N ASN A 129 -13.76 2.34 -33.09
CA ASN A 129 -14.23 1.07 -32.51
C ASN A 129 -13.54 0.70 -31.18
N SER A 130 -13.04 1.69 -30.44
CA SER A 130 -12.53 1.51 -29.08
C SER A 130 -13.62 0.92 -28.19
N GLN A 131 -13.24 0.00 -27.32
CA GLN A 131 -14.14 -0.65 -26.38
C GLN A 131 -13.56 -0.70 -24.98
N PHE A 132 -14.41 -0.89 -23.99
CA PHE A 132 -13.99 -1.15 -22.62
C PHE A 132 -15.04 -1.98 -21.87
N ALA A 133 -14.61 -2.59 -20.77
CA ALA A 133 -15.49 -3.17 -19.76
C ALA A 133 -14.84 -3.02 -18.37
N ILE A 134 -15.66 -2.91 -17.34
CA ILE A 134 -15.26 -2.89 -15.94
C ILE A 134 -16.11 -3.94 -15.23
N SER A 135 -15.47 -4.84 -14.48
CA SER A 135 -16.14 -5.76 -13.57
C SER A 135 -15.74 -5.41 -12.15
N VAL A 136 -16.73 -5.30 -11.25
CA VAL A 136 -16.53 -4.96 -9.84
C VAL A 136 -17.10 -6.08 -8.99
N GLN A 137 -16.22 -6.80 -8.29
CA GLN A 137 -16.59 -7.86 -7.36
C GLN A 137 -16.51 -7.31 -5.93
N TYR A 138 -17.62 -7.34 -5.20
CA TYR A 138 -17.70 -6.91 -3.81
C TYR A 138 -17.57 -8.11 -2.88
N HIS A 139 -16.80 -7.93 -1.81
CA HIS A 139 -16.53 -8.98 -0.83
C HIS A 139 -16.62 -8.44 0.60
N SER A 140 -17.07 -9.27 1.52
CA SER A 140 -17.05 -8.98 2.95
C SER A 140 -15.63 -8.82 3.47
N ALA A 141 -15.46 -7.83 4.34
CA ALA A 141 -14.22 -7.53 5.05
C ALA A 141 -14.47 -7.65 6.55
N VAL A 142 -13.66 -8.44 7.26
CA VAL A 142 -13.63 -8.42 8.72
C VAL A 142 -12.58 -7.39 9.14
N ILE A 143 -13.04 -6.33 9.79
CA ILE A 143 -12.16 -5.27 10.27
C ILE A 143 -11.48 -5.75 11.54
N GLY A 144 -10.15 -5.87 11.47
CA GLY A 144 -9.36 -6.27 12.63
C GLY A 144 -9.30 -5.21 13.72
N PRO A 145 -8.72 -5.54 14.88
CA PRO A 145 -8.85 -4.73 16.07
C PRO A 145 -8.03 -3.42 16.00
N SER A 146 -8.36 -2.51 16.90
CA SER A 146 -7.49 -1.37 17.24
C SER A 146 -6.67 -1.72 18.49
N VAL A 147 -5.36 -1.55 18.40
CA VAL A 147 -4.42 -1.79 19.50
C VAL A 147 -3.67 -0.51 19.85
N GLN A 148 -3.49 -0.26 21.15
CA GLN A 148 -2.64 0.85 21.59
C GLN A 148 -1.17 0.49 21.36
N MET A 149 -0.40 1.44 20.84
CA MET A 149 1.05 1.30 20.79
C MET A 149 1.59 1.10 22.20
N LYS A 150 2.50 0.14 22.32
CA LYS A 150 3.30 -0.08 23.51
C LYS A 150 4.16 1.14 23.81
N THR A 151 4.52 1.30 25.08
CA THR A 151 5.30 2.44 25.58
C THR A 151 6.42 1.95 26.49
N GLY A 152 7.37 2.82 26.82
CA GLY A 152 8.50 2.43 27.67
C GLY A 152 9.52 1.61 26.88
N SER A 153 10.00 0.50 27.43
CA SER A 153 11.07 -0.31 26.82
C SER A 153 10.60 -1.32 25.77
N GLU A 154 9.35 -1.23 25.31
CA GLU A 154 8.79 -2.19 24.36
C GLU A 154 8.65 -1.58 22.97
N MET A 155 9.26 -2.23 21.97
CA MET A 155 9.15 -1.81 20.58
C MET A 155 7.80 -2.23 19.99
N ASN A 156 7.27 -1.39 19.09
CA ASN A 156 6.09 -1.73 18.30
C ASN A 156 6.55 -2.21 16.92
N PHE A 157 6.25 -3.45 16.58
CA PHE A 157 6.53 -4.00 15.25
C PHE A 157 5.39 -4.94 14.85
N LEU A 158 5.25 -5.16 13.55
CA LEU A 158 4.27 -6.04 12.98
C LEU A 158 4.90 -6.81 11.83
N ASP A 159 4.82 -8.14 11.89
CA ASP A 159 4.90 -8.97 10.70
C ASP A 159 3.48 -9.20 10.20
N VAL A 160 3.13 -8.63 9.05
CA VAL A 160 1.76 -8.66 8.50
C VAL A 160 1.26 -10.09 8.33
N LYS A 161 2.15 -11.07 8.12
CA LYS A 161 1.78 -12.49 8.04
C LYS A 161 1.09 -12.99 9.32
N THR A 162 1.42 -12.40 10.47
CA THR A 162 0.90 -12.84 11.79
C THR A 162 -0.53 -12.40 12.07
N ILE A 163 -1.01 -11.38 11.36
CA ILE A 163 -2.40 -10.93 11.48
C ILE A 163 -3.30 -11.53 10.41
N ASN A 164 -2.73 -12.21 9.41
CA ASN A 164 -3.48 -12.70 8.27
C ASN A 164 -4.50 -13.78 8.67
N GLN A 165 -5.79 -13.49 8.49
CA GLN A 165 -6.90 -14.38 8.85
C GLN A 165 -7.81 -14.72 7.66
N GLY A 166 -7.44 -14.31 6.44
CA GLY A 166 -8.26 -14.54 5.26
C GLY A 166 -7.86 -13.67 4.06
N PRO A 167 -8.74 -13.51 3.06
CA PRO A 167 -8.45 -12.74 1.84
C PRO A 167 -8.36 -11.22 2.09
N PHE A 168 -8.75 -10.77 3.28
CA PHE A 168 -8.63 -9.40 3.77
C PHE A 168 -8.32 -9.44 5.26
N THR A 169 -7.38 -8.62 5.68
CA THR A 169 -6.98 -8.45 7.07
C THR A 169 -6.65 -6.99 7.32
N SER A 170 -6.93 -6.50 8.54
CA SER A 170 -6.44 -5.19 8.98
C SER A 170 -6.01 -5.18 10.45
N LEU A 171 -5.18 -4.22 10.82
CA LEU A 171 -4.86 -3.90 12.21
C LEU A 171 -4.66 -2.39 12.33
N THR A 172 -5.29 -1.77 13.32
CA THR A 172 -5.12 -0.34 13.58
C THR A 172 -4.26 -0.13 14.82
N TYR A 173 -3.14 0.59 14.68
CA TYR A 173 -2.38 1.12 15.79
C TYR A 173 -2.90 2.49 16.20
N VAL A 174 -3.04 2.69 17.51
CA VAL A 174 -3.45 3.95 18.12
C VAL A 174 -2.31 4.45 18.99
N SER A 175 -2.00 5.74 18.88
CA SER A 175 -0.96 6.39 19.65
C SER A 175 -1.44 7.73 20.21
N LYS A 176 -0.79 8.20 21.27
CA LYS A 176 -0.96 9.57 21.76
C LYS A 176 -0.13 10.58 20.96
N GLU A 177 0.91 10.11 20.30
CA GLU A 177 1.85 10.86 19.47
C GLU A 177 1.72 10.43 18.01
N HIS A 178 2.15 11.28 17.08
CA HIS A 178 2.26 10.89 15.67
C HIS A 178 3.16 9.65 15.54
N ILE A 179 2.76 8.70 14.70
CA ILE A 179 3.42 7.42 14.47
C ILE A 179 4.30 7.55 13.24
N VAL A 180 5.58 7.23 13.40
CA VAL A 180 6.54 7.03 12.31
C VAL A 180 6.54 5.55 11.95
N LEU A 181 6.28 5.23 10.68
CA LEU A 181 6.42 3.90 10.11
C LEU A 181 7.77 3.77 9.43
N THR A 182 8.46 2.69 9.74
CA THR A 182 9.67 2.26 9.04
C THR A 182 9.47 0.85 8.51
N LEU A 183 9.77 0.65 7.22
CA LEU A 183 9.80 -0.69 6.63
C LEU A 183 11.04 -1.42 7.14
N ALA A 184 10.83 -2.60 7.72
CA ALA A 184 11.89 -3.54 8.11
C ALA A 184 11.92 -4.74 7.16
N THR A 185 11.50 -4.54 5.92
CA THR A 185 11.54 -5.57 4.87
C THR A 185 12.58 -5.14 3.84
N GLU A 186 13.48 -6.03 3.45
CA GLU A 186 14.33 -5.76 2.29
C GLU A 186 13.47 -5.61 1.03
N ALA A 187 13.89 -4.75 0.11
CA ALA A 187 13.21 -4.56 -1.17
C ALA A 187 13.26 -5.86 -2.01
N LEU A 188 12.32 -6.77 -1.77
CA LEU A 188 12.03 -7.88 -2.65
C LEU A 188 11.11 -7.39 -3.79
N ASP A 189 10.92 -8.28 -4.77
CA ASP A 189 10.07 -8.08 -5.95
C ASP A 189 8.81 -7.25 -5.62
N ILE A 190 8.80 -6.02 -6.14
CA ILE A 190 7.83 -4.97 -5.79
C ILE A 190 6.40 -5.41 -6.13
N SER A 191 6.24 -6.35 -7.07
CA SER A 191 4.95 -6.92 -7.43
C SER A 191 4.24 -7.65 -6.27
N ILE A 192 4.98 -8.11 -5.25
CA ILE A 192 4.41 -8.75 -4.05
C ILE A 192 3.79 -7.70 -3.10
N LEU A 193 4.22 -6.44 -3.20
CA LEU A 193 3.89 -5.34 -2.30
C LEU A 193 2.54 -4.67 -2.64
N ASP A 194 2.02 -4.87 -3.86
CA ASP A 194 0.75 -4.31 -4.37
C ASP A 194 -0.52 -4.79 -3.63
N ASN A 195 -0.35 -5.63 -2.60
CA ASN A 195 -1.44 -6.23 -1.82
C ASN A 195 -1.57 -5.68 -0.41
N CYS A 196 -0.76 -4.68 -0.04
CA CYS A 196 -0.78 -4.05 1.26
C CYS A 196 -0.98 -2.54 1.15
N TYR A 197 -1.74 -1.98 2.09
CA TYR A 197 -1.98 -0.55 2.19
C TYR A 197 -1.73 -0.07 3.62
N PHE A 198 -1.22 1.14 3.74
CA PHE A 198 -1.16 1.88 4.99
C PHE A 198 -2.12 3.07 4.93
N ILE A 199 -2.95 3.22 5.95
CA ILE A 199 -3.88 4.34 6.09
C ILE A 199 -3.39 5.22 7.23
N ASP A 200 -3.12 6.50 6.95
CA ASP A 200 -3.09 7.52 7.99
C ASP A 200 -4.52 7.72 8.48
N GLY A 201 -4.88 7.07 9.59
CA GLY A 201 -6.22 7.09 10.14
C GLY A 201 -6.81 5.71 10.37
N THR A 202 -8.14 5.69 10.42
CA THR A 202 -8.97 4.49 10.50
C THR A 202 -9.81 4.37 9.23
N PHE A 203 -10.54 3.27 9.05
CA PHE A 203 -11.46 3.15 7.91
C PHE A 203 -12.55 4.23 7.87
N ASP A 204 -12.94 4.76 9.03
CA ASP A 204 -13.98 5.79 9.15
C ASP A 204 -13.45 7.21 8.94
N ASN A 205 -12.14 7.41 9.09
CA ASN A 205 -11.48 8.70 8.99
C ASN A 205 -10.11 8.56 8.32
N GLN A 206 -10.14 8.32 7.01
CA GLN A 206 -8.95 8.14 6.18
C GLN A 206 -8.39 9.51 5.78
N ARG A 207 -7.20 9.87 6.27
CA ARG A 207 -6.51 11.09 5.86
C ARG A 207 -5.77 10.89 4.54
N LYS A 208 -5.08 9.77 4.42
CA LYS A 208 -4.37 9.36 3.21
C LYS A 208 -4.15 7.85 3.23
N ILE A 209 -4.18 7.24 2.05
CA ILE A 209 -3.89 5.83 1.82
C ILE A 209 -2.60 5.76 1.01
N TYR A 210 -1.73 4.84 1.37
CA TYR A 210 -0.46 4.57 0.72
C TYR A 210 -0.41 3.12 0.30
N GLU A 211 0.16 2.86 -0.87
CA GLU A 211 0.67 1.54 -1.25
C GLU A 211 2.06 1.36 -0.61
N VAL A 212 2.52 0.13 -0.45
CA VAL A 212 3.85 -0.11 0.16
C VAL A 212 4.98 0.34 -0.77
N ASP A 213 4.78 0.32 -2.09
CA ASP A 213 5.74 0.80 -3.09
C ASP A 213 6.04 2.30 -2.99
N ASP A 214 5.08 3.10 -2.50
CA ASP A 214 5.23 4.54 -2.22
C ASP A 214 6.41 4.84 -1.28
N PHE A 215 6.89 3.85 -0.52
CA PHE A 215 7.99 3.95 0.45
C PHE A 215 9.36 3.57 -0.11
N PHE A 216 9.42 2.92 -1.27
CA PHE A 216 10.68 2.49 -1.89
C PHE A 216 11.20 3.51 -2.92
N TYR A 217 10.29 4.28 -3.52
CA TYR A 217 10.63 5.19 -4.63
C TYR A 217 10.69 6.66 -4.25
N ASN A 218 10.11 7.03 -3.12
CA ASN A 218 10.25 8.38 -2.59
C ASN A 218 11.44 8.34 -1.63
N ASP A 219 12.52 9.04 -1.97
CA ASP A 219 13.69 9.31 -1.11
C ASP A 219 13.32 10.10 0.18
N ASP A 220 12.05 10.20 0.53
CA ASP A 220 11.55 10.91 1.70
C ASP A 220 11.53 9.98 2.92
N ASP A 221 12.28 10.42 3.93
CA ASP A 221 12.48 9.85 5.26
C ASP A 221 11.17 9.43 5.97
N GLY A 222 10.68 8.22 5.70
CA GLY A 222 9.62 7.57 6.47
C GLY A 222 8.23 8.22 6.40
N PHE A 223 7.19 7.43 6.66
CA PHE A 223 5.83 7.96 6.79
C PHE A 223 5.58 8.36 8.23
N THR A 224 5.06 9.57 8.44
CA THR A 224 4.57 10.02 9.75
C THR A 224 3.07 10.29 9.68
N THR A 225 2.27 9.63 10.52
CA THR A 225 0.81 9.87 10.59
C THR A 225 0.51 11.28 11.04
N ILE A 226 -0.56 11.91 10.54
CA ILE A 226 -1.16 13.11 11.12
C ILE A 226 -2.28 12.74 12.09
N SER A 227 -2.96 11.60 11.86
CA SER A 227 -4.16 11.21 12.61
C SER A 227 -3.89 10.61 13.99
N HIS A 228 -2.63 10.31 14.34
CA HIS A 228 -2.23 9.48 15.49
C HIS A 228 -2.74 8.03 15.42
N HIS A 229 -3.25 7.62 14.25
CA HIS A 229 -3.73 6.28 13.95
C HIS A 229 -3.05 5.79 12.69
N LEU A 230 -2.68 4.52 12.67
CA LEU A 230 -2.16 3.86 11.48
C LEU A 230 -2.92 2.56 11.30
N THR A 231 -3.67 2.45 10.21
CA THR A 231 -4.31 1.19 9.84
C THR A 231 -3.50 0.49 8.76
N VAL A 232 -3.05 -0.73 9.07
CA VAL A 232 -2.41 -1.63 8.12
C VAL A 232 -3.49 -2.51 7.52
N VAL A 233 -3.51 -2.63 6.19
CA VAL A 233 -4.46 -3.48 5.46
C VAL A 233 -3.68 -4.41 4.56
N SER A 234 -4.04 -5.69 4.55
CA SER A 234 -3.46 -6.68 3.64
C SER A 234 -4.52 -7.59 3.03
N PHE A 235 -4.29 -7.96 1.77
CA PHE A 235 -5.15 -8.86 1.01
C PHE A 235 -4.53 -10.25 0.76
N GLN A 236 -3.27 -10.49 1.15
CA GLN A 236 -2.56 -11.76 0.95
C GLN A 236 -1.45 -11.95 2.00
N GLU A 237 -0.88 -13.16 2.08
CA GLU A 237 0.34 -13.43 2.84
C GLU A 237 1.50 -12.64 2.26
N SER A 238 1.69 -11.43 2.77
CA SER A 238 2.74 -10.53 2.31
C SER A 238 3.88 -10.54 3.32
N LEU A 239 5.11 -10.57 2.82
CA LEU A 239 6.36 -10.49 3.58
C LEU A 239 6.61 -9.11 4.20
N ILE A 240 5.56 -8.35 4.51
CA ILE A 240 5.67 -6.98 5.02
C ILE A 240 5.91 -7.03 6.51
N GLN A 241 7.09 -6.55 6.89
CA GLN A 241 7.54 -6.35 8.24
C GLN A 241 7.77 -4.85 8.45
N ILE A 242 7.15 -4.30 9.49
CA ILE A 242 7.21 -2.88 9.83
C ILE A 242 7.57 -2.68 11.29
N VAL A 243 8.18 -1.54 11.58
CA VAL A 243 8.42 -1.04 12.93
C VAL A 243 7.81 0.34 13.06
N LEU A 244 7.17 0.58 14.20
CA LEU A 244 6.39 1.78 14.49
C LEU A 244 6.97 2.47 15.71
N ASN A 245 7.23 3.77 15.59
CA ASN A 245 7.79 4.56 16.69
C ASN A 245 7.01 5.88 16.83
N PRO A 246 6.73 6.36 18.04
CA PRO A 246 6.26 7.73 18.21
C PRO A 246 7.37 8.72 17.79
N VAL A 247 6.99 9.85 17.20
CA VAL A 247 7.92 10.88 16.68
C VAL A 247 9.06 11.26 17.64
N PRO A 248 8.85 11.41 18.97
CA PRO A 248 9.95 11.73 19.90
C PRO A 248 11.09 10.70 19.92
N GLU A 249 10.83 9.44 19.58
CA GLU A 249 11.86 8.39 19.54
C GLU A 249 12.73 8.48 18.28
N VAL A 250 12.19 9.04 17.20
CA VAL A 250 12.85 9.11 15.89
C VAL A 250 13.56 10.45 15.67
N LYS A 251 12.90 11.57 15.99
CA LYS A 251 13.33 12.94 15.60
C LYS A 251 14.69 13.38 16.12
N GLN A 252 15.25 12.66 17.08
CA GLN A 252 16.56 12.94 17.67
C GLN A 252 17.71 12.43 16.81
N PHE A 253 17.45 11.58 15.82
CA PHE A 253 18.45 10.98 14.94
C PHE A 253 18.43 11.66 13.56
N SER A 254 19.61 11.75 12.95
CA SER A 254 19.75 12.20 11.55
C SER A 254 19.34 11.10 10.58
N ASN A 255 19.64 9.85 10.92
CA ASN A 255 19.22 8.68 10.18
C ASN A 255 18.50 7.71 11.11
N PHE A 256 17.40 7.13 10.64
CA PHE A 256 16.64 6.15 11.40
C PHE A 256 16.09 5.09 10.45
N TYR A 257 16.44 3.83 10.68
CA TYR A 257 15.86 2.73 9.92
C TYR A 257 15.72 1.47 10.75
N SER A 258 14.93 0.54 10.22
CA SER A 258 14.60 -0.73 10.86
C SER A 258 14.94 -1.86 9.91
N MET A 259 15.45 -2.96 10.46
CA MET A 259 15.92 -4.09 9.68
C MET A 259 15.48 -5.40 10.31
N PRO A 260 15.10 -6.39 9.49
CA PRO A 260 14.78 -7.72 9.99
C PRO A 260 16.10 -8.46 10.26
N ILE A 261 16.14 -9.22 11.33
CA ILE A 261 17.25 -10.11 11.61
C ILE A 261 16.89 -11.53 11.16
N VAL A 262 17.63 -12.00 10.16
CA VAL A 262 17.51 -13.33 9.57
C VAL A 262 18.71 -14.20 9.96
N LYS A 263 18.67 -15.50 9.60
CA LYS A 263 19.77 -16.42 9.92
C LYS A 263 21.07 -16.11 9.18
N THR A 264 20.98 -15.51 7.99
CA THR A 264 22.14 -15.03 7.25
C THR A 264 22.76 -13.81 7.93
N VAL A 265 24.07 -13.67 7.82
CA VAL A 265 24.80 -12.52 8.37
C VAL A 265 24.45 -11.28 7.55
N SER A 266 23.91 -10.26 8.22
CA SER A 266 23.70 -8.93 7.65
C SER A 266 24.77 -7.98 8.17
N SER A 267 25.35 -7.18 7.26
CA SER A 267 26.35 -6.16 7.60
C SER A 267 25.70 -4.80 7.69
N PHE A 268 26.10 -4.04 8.69
CA PHE A 268 25.59 -2.70 8.95
C PHE A 268 26.76 -1.74 9.08
N GLU A 269 26.54 -0.53 8.58
CA GLU A 269 27.45 0.59 8.65
C GLU A 269 26.69 1.73 9.30
N THR A 270 27.28 2.29 10.35
CA THR A 270 26.63 3.37 11.07
C THR A 270 27.26 4.70 10.76
N VAL A 271 26.49 5.76 10.51
CA VAL A 271 27.05 7.10 10.24
C VAL A 271 26.45 8.17 11.16
N PHE A 272 27.27 9.13 11.56
CA PHE A 272 26.83 10.32 12.31
C PHE A 272 26.01 10.00 13.57
N ASN A 273 24.78 10.54 13.66
CA ASN A 273 23.83 10.37 14.73
C ASN A 273 22.66 9.52 14.20
N GLU A 274 22.68 8.22 14.49
CA GLU A 274 21.81 7.25 13.84
C GLU A 274 21.27 6.22 14.83
N ALA A 275 20.09 5.70 14.52
CA ALA A 275 19.52 4.55 15.20
C ALA A 275 19.11 3.46 14.20
N ILE A 276 19.59 2.24 14.45
CA ILE A 276 19.23 1.05 13.68
C ILE A 276 18.44 0.12 14.59
N GLN A 277 17.16 -0.07 14.30
CA GLN A 277 16.31 -1.03 15.00
C GLN A 277 16.42 -2.40 14.34
N LEU A 278 16.79 -3.40 15.12
CA LEU A 278 16.94 -4.78 14.67
C LEU A 278 15.86 -5.63 15.32
N VAL A 279 15.04 -6.30 14.50
CA VAL A 279 13.93 -7.12 14.98
C VAL A 279 14.06 -8.55 14.45
N ASN A 280 14.11 -9.52 15.37
CA ASN A 280 13.96 -10.93 15.01
C ASN A 280 12.47 -11.28 15.01
N PHE A 281 11.83 -11.22 13.85
CA PHE A 281 10.39 -11.46 13.75
C PHE A 281 9.99 -12.91 14.08
N ASP A 282 10.88 -13.87 13.77
CA ASP A 282 10.61 -15.30 13.88
C ASP A 282 10.89 -15.88 15.28
N SER A 283 11.75 -15.26 16.10
CA SER A 283 12.13 -15.81 17.41
C SER A 283 12.69 -14.75 18.38
N VAL A 284 13.19 -15.22 19.53
CA VAL A 284 14.03 -14.45 20.46
C VAL A 284 15.49 -14.79 20.17
N GLY A 285 16.36 -13.78 20.30
CA GLY A 285 17.80 -13.94 20.17
C GLY A 285 18.36 -13.11 19.02
N ILE A 286 19.40 -12.33 19.29
CA ILE A 286 20.16 -11.57 18.29
C ILE A 286 21.65 -11.76 18.61
N VAL A 287 22.42 -12.16 17.61
CA VAL A 287 23.88 -12.26 17.71
C VAL A 287 24.48 -11.10 16.93
N MET A 288 25.30 -10.28 17.58
CA MET A 288 26.07 -9.22 16.95
C MET A 288 27.57 -9.56 17.01
N ASP A 289 28.29 -9.34 15.91
CA ASP A 289 29.72 -9.63 15.80
C ASP A 289 30.40 -8.69 14.80
N GLY A 290 31.70 -8.85 14.57
CA GLY A 290 32.43 -8.13 13.52
C GLY A 290 32.52 -6.62 13.77
N PHE A 291 32.56 -6.21 15.04
CA PHE A 291 32.65 -4.80 15.42
C PHE A 291 33.97 -4.18 14.92
N HIS A 292 33.86 -3.13 14.12
CA HIS A 292 35.01 -2.37 13.61
C HIS A 292 34.79 -0.87 13.75
N ILE A 293 35.34 -0.28 14.82
CA ILE A 293 35.25 1.16 15.08
C ILE A 293 36.29 1.90 14.24
N ILE A 294 35.82 2.78 13.36
CA ILE A 294 36.66 3.54 12.44
C ILE A 294 37.01 4.92 13.01
N THR A 295 36.02 5.65 13.54
CA THR A 295 36.25 6.98 14.13
C THR A 295 36.27 6.92 15.66
N LYS A 296 37.25 7.58 16.28
CA LYS A 296 37.37 7.71 17.75
C LYS A 296 37.40 9.19 18.17
N PRO A 297 36.81 9.56 19.32
CA PRO A 297 36.04 8.71 20.25
C PRO A 297 34.69 8.29 19.66
N CYS A 298 34.23 7.07 19.95
CA CYS A 298 32.92 6.58 19.50
C CYS A 298 31.97 6.43 20.68
N ASN A 299 30.90 7.22 20.66
CA ASN A 299 29.81 7.11 21.61
C ASN A 299 28.67 6.35 20.95
N ALA A 300 28.73 5.02 21.03
CA ALA A 300 27.69 4.14 20.54
C ALA A 300 27.30 3.14 21.62
N LYS A 301 26.03 2.73 21.60
CA LYS A 301 25.46 1.80 22.57
C LYS A 301 24.39 0.95 21.90
N VAL A 302 24.11 -0.19 22.51
CA VAL A 302 22.98 -1.04 22.15
C VAL A 302 22.00 -1.03 23.31
N VAL A 303 20.73 -0.81 23.01
CA VAL A 303 19.62 -0.87 23.98
C VAL A 303 18.65 -1.98 23.62
N ALA A 304 18.06 -2.63 24.63
CA ALA A 304 16.94 -3.56 24.42
C ALA A 304 15.65 -2.75 24.32
N GLY A 305 14.97 -2.80 23.17
CA GLY A 305 13.79 -1.99 22.90
C GLY A 305 14.05 -0.76 22.00
N PRO A 306 13.08 0.17 21.93
CA PRO A 306 13.18 1.40 21.13
C PRO A 306 14.21 2.39 21.70
N PRO A 307 14.66 3.40 20.94
CA PRO A 307 15.70 4.33 21.37
C PRO A 307 15.17 5.45 22.30
N ASN A 308 14.61 5.06 23.44
CA ASN A 308 14.14 5.99 24.47
C ASN A 308 14.79 5.72 25.84
N ASN A 309 14.53 6.60 26.80
CA ASN A 309 15.14 6.56 28.13
C ASN A 309 14.66 5.39 29.01
N SER A 310 13.59 4.70 28.63
CA SER A 310 13.11 3.51 29.35
C SER A 310 13.85 2.24 28.92
N SER A 311 14.44 2.25 27.73
CA SER A 311 15.18 1.11 27.19
C SER A 311 16.53 0.92 27.90
N LYS A 312 16.81 -0.33 28.28
CA LYS A 312 18.01 -0.69 29.02
C LYS A 312 19.20 -0.80 28.07
N THR A 313 20.30 -0.11 28.38
CA THR A 313 21.59 -0.35 27.72
C THR A 313 22.08 -1.77 28.02
N ILE A 314 22.31 -2.55 26.98
CA ILE A 314 22.77 -3.95 27.04
C ILE A 314 24.20 -4.13 26.53
N LEU A 315 24.73 -3.15 25.79
CA LEU A 315 26.13 -3.10 25.38
C LEU A 315 26.56 -1.64 25.23
N ASP A 316 27.73 -1.31 25.77
CA ASP A 316 28.44 -0.06 25.48
C ASP A 316 29.50 -0.36 24.42
N LEU A 317 29.41 0.27 23.26
CA LEU A 317 30.34 0.04 22.15
C LEU A 317 31.59 0.90 22.25
N SER A 318 31.60 1.92 23.12
CA SER A 318 32.81 2.71 23.39
C SER A 318 33.94 1.85 23.99
N THR A 319 33.61 0.71 24.59
CA THR A 319 34.58 -0.28 25.11
C THR A 319 35.24 -1.12 24.02
N ASN A 320 34.84 -0.96 22.75
CA ASN A 320 35.34 -1.71 21.59
C ASN A 320 35.39 -3.23 21.81
N PRO A 321 34.22 -3.88 21.95
CA PRO A 321 34.15 -5.31 22.25
C PRO A 321 34.82 -6.14 21.14
N SER A 322 35.75 -7.02 21.53
CA SER A 322 36.52 -7.86 20.60
C SER A 322 35.89 -9.23 20.31
N LYS A 323 34.73 -9.52 20.91
CA LYS A 323 34.03 -10.80 20.80
C LYS A 323 32.58 -10.60 20.41
N ALA A 324 32.04 -11.59 19.70
CA ALA A 324 30.60 -11.70 19.44
C ALA A 324 29.79 -11.56 20.73
N GLN A 325 28.67 -10.84 20.64
CA GLN A 325 27.71 -10.60 21.71
C GLN A 325 26.41 -11.28 21.34
N THR A 326 25.82 -11.99 22.30
CA THR A 326 24.51 -12.64 22.13
C THR A 326 23.52 -12.03 23.10
N PHE A 327 22.40 -11.57 22.57
CA PHE A 327 21.34 -10.93 23.32
C PHE A 327 20.09 -11.80 23.29
N ASN A 328 19.57 -12.15 24.47
CA ASN A 328 18.32 -12.89 24.60
C ASN A 328 17.11 -11.94 24.57
N VAL A 329 16.96 -11.21 23.46
CA VAL A 329 15.88 -10.24 23.22
C VAL A 329 15.29 -10.48 21.84
N LYS A 330 14.03 -10.07 21.64
CA LYS A 330 13.37 -10.14 20.33
C LYS A 330 13.80 -8.99 19.43
N ASP A 331 14.06 -7.84 20.02
CA ASP A 331 14.43 -6.60 19.35
C ASP A 331 15.47 -5.82 20.15
N LEU A 332 16.26 -5.03 19.43
CA LEU A 332 17.23 -4.11 20.01
C LEU A 332 17.40 -2.89 19.10
N THR A 333 17.94 -1.80 19.65
CA THR A 333 18.34 -0.63 18.86
C THR A 333 19.83 -0.36 19.06
N VAL A 334 20.56 -0.25 17.95
CA VAL A 334 21.94 0.25 17.92
C VAL A 334 21.87 1.77 17.75
N ILE A 335 22.44 2.51 18.70
CA ILE A 335 22.41 3.98 18.72
C ILE A 335 23.83 4.50 18.61
N THR A 336 24.06 5.42 17.68
CA THR A 336 25.35 6.03 17.43
C THR A 336 25.26 7.54 17.57
N ASN A 337 26.25 8.15 18.22
CA ASN A 337 26.30 9.61 18.41
C ASN A 337 27.66 10.12 17.94
N GLY A 338 27.71 10.52 16.67
CA GLY A 338 28.89 11.11 16.04
C GLY A 338 30.03 10.12 15.81
N CYS A 339 29.72 8.84 15.56
CA CYS A 339 30.76 7.88 15.18
C CYS A 339 30.37 6.90 14.08
N PHE A 340 31.42 6.45 13.41
CA PHE A 340 31.42 5.54 12.29
C PHE A 340 32.00 4.19 12.72
N PHE A 341 31.19 3.14 12.62
CA PHE A 341 31.63 1.76 12.84
C PHE A 341 30.80 0.77 12.03
N HIS A 342 31.38 -0.41 11.84
CA HIS A 342 30.70 -1.54 11.23
C HIS A 342 30.38 -2.59 12.29
N PHE A 343 29.28 -3.28 12.08
CA PHE A 343 28.98 -4.51 12.79
C PHE A 343 28.19 -5.44 11.88
N THR A 344 28.09 -6.69 12.30
CA THR A 344 27.22 -7.68 11.67
C THR A 344 26.20 -8.16 12.68
N ALA A 345 25.01 -8.53 12.22
CA ALA A 345 23.99 -9.15 13.05
C ALA A 345 23.30 -10.30 12.33
N ARG A 346 22.83 -11.27 13.11
CA ARG A 346 22.06 -12.43 12.63
C ARG A 346 21.20 -13.03 13.74
N ALA A 347 20.20 -13.81 13.34
CA ALA A 347 19.45 -14.67 14.23
C ALA A 347 20.35 -15.85 14.69
N PRO A 348 20.13 -16.38 15.91
CA PRO A 348 20.73 -17.64 16.31
C PRO A 348 20.27 -18.78 15.38
N ASN A 349 21.11 -19.82 15.25
CA ASN A 349 20.85 -20.93 14.34
C ASN A 349 19.60 -21.73 14.70
#